data_AF-A0A1X1PAH2-F1
#
_entry.id   AF-A0A1X1PAH2-F1
#
_cell.length_a   1.000
_cell.length_b   1.000
_cell.length_c   1.000
_cell.angle_alpha   90.00
_cell.angle_beta   90.00
_cell.angle_gamma   90.00
#
_symmetry.space_group_name_H-M   'P 1'
#
loop_
_entity.id
_entity.type
_entity.pdbx_description
1 polymer ?
#
loop_
_entity_poly.entity_id
_entity_poly.type
_entity_poly.pdbx_seq_one_letter_code
_entity_poly.pdbx_strand_id
1 'polypeptide(L)'
;MCAYRSGLFTCLTNPKSCAFWTSLFAAMLPAHVPLWFNGAVLVTIGVLSAGGYSCVAYLFASPRAQRGYRRVRRPLDALCGVALVGLGAKLAAERRKLKAD
;
A
#
# COMPACT_ATOMS: atom_id res chain seq x y z
N MET A 1 -18.32 -14.93 7.57
CA MET A 1 -17.45 -15.02 6.36
C MET A 1 -16.04 -15.33 6.84
N CYS A 2 -15.34 -16.31 6.26
CA CYS A 2 -13.95 -16.60 6.65
C CYS A 2 -13.07 -15.37 6.40
N ALA A 3 -12.21 -14.98 7.35
CA ALA A 3 -11.37 -13.76 7.28
C ALA A 3 -10.55 -13.69 5.98
N TYR A 4 -10.07 -14.84 5.50
CA TYR A 4 -9.37 -14.97 4.21
C TYR A 4 -10.21 -14.46 3.03
N ARG A 5 -11.49 -14.82 2.95
CA ARG A 5 -12.38 -14.41 1.85
C ARG A 5 -12.59 -12.90 1.85
N SER A 6 -12.80 -12.31 3.03
CA SER A 6 -12.98 -10.86 3.15
C SER A 6 -11.74 -10.13 2.64
N GLY A 7 -10.54 -10.53 3.10
CA GLY A 7 -9.29 -9.91 2.66
C GLY A 7 -9.04 -10.08 1.15
N LEU A 8 -9.30 -11.27 0.61
CA LEU A 8 -9.16 -11.56 -0.81
C LEU A 8 -10.09 -10.67 -1.65
N PHE A 9 -11.37 -10.56 -1.28
CA PHE A 9 -12.30 -9.70 -1.99
C PHE A 9 -11.90 -8.23 -1.89
N THR A 10 -11.55 -7.72 -0.70
CA THR A 10 -11.10 -6.32 -0.56
C THR A 10 -9.89 -6.01 -1.44
N CYS A 11 -8.94 -6.93 -1.59
CA CYS A 11 -7.77 -6.72 -2.44
C CYS A 11 -8.12 -6.77 -3.93
N LEU A 12 -8.91 -7.78 -4.36
CA LEU A 12 -9.29 -7.98 -5.76
C LEU A 12 -10.25 -6.89 -6.26
N THR A 13 -11.13 -6.38 -5.42
CA THR A 13 -12.11 -5.34 -5.79
C THR A 13 -11.57 -3.93 -5.62
N ASN A 14 -10.28 -3.74 -5.32
CA ASN A 14 -9.68 -2.43 -5.17
C ASN A 14 -9.18 -1.88 -6.53
N PRO A 15 -9.96 -1.01 -7.22
CA PRO A 15 -9.56 -0.48 -8.52
C PRO A 15 -8.31 0.40 -8.44
N LYS A 16 -8.03 1.00 -7.27
CA LYS A 16 -6.85 1.83 -7.04
C LYS A 16 -5.58 0.98 -7.10
N SER A 17 -5.61 -0.21 -6.52
CA SER A 17 -4.48 -1.15 -6.55
C SER A 17 -4.12 -1.52 -7.99
N CYS A 18 -5.11 -1.87 -8.81
CA CYS A 18 -4.88 -2.19 -10.22
C CYS A 18 -4.21 -1.03 -10.96
N ALA A 19 -4.80 0.18 -10.90
CA ALA A 19 -4.26 1.34 -11.61
C ALA A 19 -2.85 1.73 -11.14
N PHE A 20 -2.57 1.61 -9.84
CA PHE A 20 -1.25 1.93 -9.28
C PHE A 20 -0.19 0.93 -9.73
N TRP A 21 -0.44 -0.37 -9.55
CA TRP A 21 0.54 -1.40 -9.88
C TRP A 21 0.81 -1.48 -11.39
N THR A 22 -0.22 -1.35 -12.23
CA THR A 22 -0.01 -1.31 -13.68
C THR A 22 0.86 -0.13 -14.10
N SER A 23 0.61 1.05 -13.55
CA SER A 23 1.41 2.25 -13.82
C SER A 23 2.84 2.12 -13.32
N LEU A 24 3.03 1.54 -12.14
CA LEU A 24 4.35 1.30 -11.56
C LEU A 24 5.17 0.33 -12.43
N PHE A 25 4.57 -0.81 -12.82
CA PHE A 25 5.26 -1.77 -13.68
C PHE A 25 5.52 -1.18 -15.06
N ALA A 26 4.58 -0.46 -15.65
CA ALA A 26 4.78 0.21 -16.94
C ALA A 26 5.92 1.25 -16.91
N ALA A 27 6.10 1.96 -15.80
CA ALA A 27 7.17 2.94 -15.64
C ALA A 27 8.54 2.32 -15.35
N MET A 28 8.57 1.13 -14.72
CA MET A 28 9.80 0.52 -14.21
C MET A 28 10.33 -0.63 -15.09
N LEU A 29 9.46 -1.30 -15.85
CA LEU A 29 9.88 -2.41 -16.71
C LEU A 29 10.39 -1.88 -18.07
N PRO A 30 11.55 -2.36 -18.55
CA PRO A 30 12.02 -2.05 -19.89
C PRO A 30 11.11 -2.67 -20.96
N ALA A 31 11.12 -2.12 -22.17
CA ALA A 31 10.23 -2.58 -23.25
C ALA A 31 10.47 -4.04 -23.68
N HIS A 32 11.67 -4.57 -23.49
CA HIS A 32 12.04 -5.96 -23.77
C HIS A 32 12.53 -6.63 -22.48
N VAL A 33 11.66 -7.41 -21.84
CA VAL A 33 11.99 -8.08 -20.57
C VAL A 33 12.16 -9.58 -20.81
N PRO A 34 13.33 -10.18 -20.52
CA PRO A 34 13.49 -11.62 -20.61
C PRO A 34 12.64 -12.32 -19.53
N LEU A 35 12.09 -13.49 -19.85
CA LEU A 35 11.10 -14.17 -19.00
C LEU A 35 11.60 -14.46 -17.58
N TRP A 36 12.89 -14.77 -17.42
CA TRP A 36 13.51 -15.01 -16.11
C TRP A 36 13.45 -13.77 -15.21
N PHE A 37 13.56 -12.56 -15.79
CA PHE A 37 13.53 -11.32 -15.03
C PHE A 37 12.11 -11.05 -14.50
N ASN A 38 11.08 -11.31 -15.30
CA ASN A 38 9.69 -11.26 -14.83
C ASN A 38 9.45 -12.22 -13.67
N GLY A 39 9.98 -13.46 -13.77
CA GLY A 39 9.95 -14.42 -12.69
C GLY A 39 10.63 -13.90 -11.42
N ALA A 40 11.83 -13.33 -11.55
CA ALA A 40 12.58 -12.77 -10.41
C ALA A 40 11.86 -11.59 -9.75
N VAL A 41 11.26 -10.69 -10.53
CA VAL A 41 10.45 -9.58 -10.01
C VAL A 41 9.23 -10.10 -9.24
N LEU A 42 8.48 -11.03 -9.81
CA LEU A 42 7.32 -11.64 -9.16
C LEU A 42 7.69 -12.34 -7.85
N VAL A 43 8.77 -13.11 -7.84
CA VAL A 43 9.28 -13.78 -6.64
C VAL A 43 9.69 -12.75 -5.58
N THR A 44 10.44 -11.72 -5.96
CA THR A 44 10.91 -10.68 -5.03
C THR A 44 9.73 -9.96 -4.38
N ILE A 45 8.75 -9.54 -5.17
CA ILE A 45 7.53 -8.87 -4.68
C ILE A 45 6.73 -9.81 -3.78
N GLY A 46 6.61 -11.09 -4.18
CA GLY A 46 5.93 -12.11 -3.40
C GLY A 46 6.58 -12.34 -2.04
N VAL A 47 7.90 -12.49 -1.99
CA VAL A 47 8.68 -12.68 -0.76
C VAL A 47 8.58 -11.45 0.14
N LEU A 48 8.73 -10.25 -0.42
CA LEU A 48 8.64 -9.02 0.35
C LEU A 48 7.24 -8.82 0.94
N SER A 49 6.20 -9.10 0.14
CA SER A 49 4.81 -9.02 0.58
C SER A 49 4.51 -10.06 1.66
N ALA A 50 4.84 -11.33 1.42
CA ALA A 50 4.62 -12.41 2.37
C ALA A 50 5.38 -12.17 3.67
N GLY A 51 6.67 -11.84 3.59
CA GLY A 51 7.50 -11.53 4.77
C GLY A 51 6.95 -10.35 5.56
N GLY A 52 6.57 -9.26 4.88
CA GLY A 52 5.97 -8.09 5.52
C GLY A 52 4.65 -8.41 6.23
N TYR A 53 3.70 -9.05 5.54
CA TYR A 53 2.41 -9.40 6.13
C TYR A 53 2.52 -10.47 7.21
N SER A 54 3.39 -11.46 7.05
CA SER A 54 3.67 -12.44 8.10
C SER A 54 4.27 -11.78 9.33
N CYS A 55 5.22 -10.86 9.17
CA CYS A 55 5.80 -10.11 10.29
C CYS A 55 4.71 -9.38 11.08
N VAL A 56 3.81 -8.67 10.39
CA VAL A 56 2.66 -8.00 11.02
C VAL A 56 1.73 -9.02 11.68
N ALA A 57 1.39 -10.12 11.00
CA ALA A 57 0.54 -11.17 11.56
C ALA A 57 1.11 -11.75 12.85
N TYR A 58 2.42 -12.04 12.89
CA TYR A 58 3.10 -12.52 14.09
C TYR A 58 3.16 -11.46 15.20
N LEU A 59 3.47 -10.21 14.86
CA LEU A 59 3.49 -9.10 15.82
C LEU A 59 2.13 -8.93 16.51
N PHE A 60 1.04 -9.11 15.75
CA PHE A 60 -0.33 -8.99 16.25
C PHE A 60 -0.97 -10.32 16.67
N ALA A 61 -0.24 -11.44 16.68
CA ALA A 61 -0.76 -12.72 17.14
C ALA A 61 -1.02 -12.72 18.67
N SER A 62 -0.30 -11.89 19.43
CA SER A 62 -0.45 -11.78 20.89
C SER A 62 -1.46 -10.70 21.30
N PRO A 63 -2.40 -11.00 22.22
CA PRO A 63 -3.30 -10.00 22.79
C PRO A 63 -2.58 -8.86 23.52
N ARG A 64 -1.36 -9.08 24.03
CA ARG A 64 -0.57 -8.03 24.69
C ARG A 64 -0.06 -6.98 23.67
N ALA A 65 0.46 -7.43 22.54
CA ALA A 65 0.92 -6.55 21.47
C ALA A 65 -0.23 -5.74 20.85
N GLN A 66 -1.39 -6.39 20.62
CA GLN A 66 -2.60 -5.71 20.16
C GLN A 66 -3.06 -4.61 21.11
N ARG A 67 -3.03 -4.84 22.43
CA ARG A 67 -3.40 -3.84 23.44
C ARG A 67 -2.43 -2.66 23.47
N GLY A 68 -1.12 -2.91 23.35
CA GLY A 68 -0.10 -1.86 23.24
C GLY A 68 -0.34 -0.98 22.01
N TYR A 69 -0.50 -1.60 20.83
CA TYR A 69 -0.77 -0.88 19.59
C TYR A 69 -2.04 -0.02 19.65
N ARG A 70 -3.12 -0.54 20.24
CA ARG A 70 -4.38 0.22 20.36
C ARG A 70 -4.23 1.56 21.09
N ARG A 71 -3.26 1.70 22.00
CA ARG A 71 -2.98 2.96 22.71
C ARG A 71 -2.32 4.00 21.81
N VAL A 72 -1.41 3.57 20.94
CA VAL A 72 -0.67 4.46 20.01
C VAL A 72 -1.34 4.61 18.64
N ARG A 73 -2.34 3.77 18.34
CA ARG A 73 -3.06 3.78 17.06
C ARG A 73 -3.69 5.15 16.77
N ARG A 74 -4.42 5.74 17.73
CA ARG A 74 -5.10 7.03 17.51
C ARG A 74 -4.15 8.18 17.13
N PRO A 75 -3.06 8.44 17.86
CA PRO A 75 -2.14 9.50 17.45
C PRO A 75 -1.46 9.20 16.11
N LEU A 76 -1.12 7.93 15.81
CA LEU A 76 -0.57 7.56 14.49
C LEU A 76 -1.57 7.81 13.36
N ASP A 77 -2.82 7.38 13.53
CA ASP A 77 -3.89 7.60 12.55
C ASP A 77 -4.11 9.10 12.31
N ALA A 78 -4.05 9.92 13.37
CA ALA A 78 -4.15 11.38 13.27
C ALA A 78 -2.97 12.00 12.51
N LEU A 79 -1.73 11.59 12.80
CA LEU A 79 -0.53 12.07 12.11
C LEU A 79 -0.59 11.75 10.61
N CYS A 80 -0.95 10.52 10.25
CA CYS A 80 -1.15 10.12 8.86
C CYS A 80 -2.25 10.94 8.19
N GLY A 81 -3.37 11.14 8.87
CA GLY A 81 -4.48 11.96 8.37
C GLY A 81 -4.07 13.40 8.10
N VAL A 82 -3.37 14.03 9.05
CA VAL A 82 -2.83 15.40 8.90
C VAL A 82 -1.86 15.47 7.72
N ALA A 83 -0.95 14.52 7.59
CA ALA A 83 0.00 14.48 6.47
C ALA A 83 -0.72 14.35 5.11
N LEU A 84 -1.71 13.47 5.00
CA LEU A 84 -2.49 13.28 3.77
C LEU A 84 -3.32 14.51 3.41
N VAL A 85 -3.97 15.15 4.39
CA VAL A 85 -4.71 16.40 4.17
C VAL A 85 -3.78 17.52 3.75
N GLY A 86 -2.61 17.65 4.38
CA GLY A 86 -1.59 18.63 4.02
C GLY A 86 -1.09 18.44 2.59
N LEU A 87 -0.77 17.20 2.20
CA LEU A 87 -0.36 16.87 0.83
C LEU A 87 -1.47 17.15 -0.20
N GLY A 88 -2.72 16.82 0.14
CA GLY A 88 -3.88 17.09 -0.71
C GLY A 88 -4.11 18.60 -0.91
N ALA A 89 -4.02 19.38 0.18
CA ALA A 89 -4.13 20.84 0.12
C ALA A 89 -3.01 21.47 -0.71
N LYS A 90 -1.77 20.99 -0.54
CA LYS A 90 -0.63 21.42 -1.37
C LYS A 90 -0.88 21.15 -2.85
N LEU A 91 -1.30 19.94 -3.20
CA LEU A 91 -1.57 19.55 -4.59
C LEU A 91 -2.71 20.39 -5.21
N ALA A 92 -3.77 20.67 -4.45
CA ALA A 92 -4.87 21.51 -4.90
C ALA A 92 -4.43 22.97 -5.14
N ALA A 93 -3.55 23.50 -4.28
CA ALA A 93 -3.00 24.84 -4.44
C ALA A 93 -2.09 24.95 -5.68
N GLU A 94 -1.21 23.96 -5.92
CA GLU A 94 -0.37 23.89 -7.13
C GLU A 94 -1.22 23.80 -8.40
N ARG A 95 -2.24 22.94 -8.41
CA ARG A 95 -3.18 22.82 -9.54
C ARG A 95 -3.95 24.11 -9.81
N ARG A 96 -4.27 24.89 -8.78
CA ARG A 96 -4.95 26.19 -8.94
C ARG A 96 -4.05 27.23 -9.60
N LYS A 97 -2.75 27.27 -9.24
CA LYS A 97 -1.77 28.18 -9.86
C LYS A 97 -1.60 27.88 -11.35
N LEU A 98 -1.46 26.61 -11.72
CA LEU A 98 -1.33 26.17 -13.11
C LEU A 98 -2.53 26.51 -14.03
N LYS A 99 -3.69 26.85 -13.46
CA LYS A 99 -4.91 27.20 -14.22
C LYS A 99 -5.17 28.71 -14.25
N ALA A 100 -4.45 29.47 -13.42
CA ALA A 100 -4.58 30.93 -13.32
C ALA A 100 -3.53 31.68 -14.17
N ASP A 101 -2.46 30.98 -14.57
CA ASP A 101 -1.50 31.37 -15.60
C ASP A 101 -1.95 30.86 -16.99
#